data_AF-A0A7N1A334-F1
#
_entry.id   AF-A0A7N1A334-F1
#
_cell.length_a   1.000
_cell.length_b   1.000
_cell.length_c   1.000
_cell.angle_alpha   90.00
_cell.angle_beta   90.00
_cell.angle_gamma   90.00
#
_symmetry.space_group_name_H-M   'P 1'
#
loop_
_entity.id
_entity.type
_entity.pdbx_description
1 polymer ?
#
loop_
_entity_poly.entity_id
_entity_poly.type
_entity_poly.pdbx_seq_one_letter_code
_entity_poly.pdbx_strand_id
1 'polypeptide(L)'
;AAEYKFPDPIPEFADAETEKFRQHMMNKLTKKVERYGDEAEEVVEVCTEIFSTFLHSEYGGPGTLLVVPFCDMADTITDRGLPGGPQAARAAVKWAQEHVDKDWKEWTGTG
;
A
#
# COMPACT_ATOMS: atom_id res chain seq x y z
N ALA A 1 -2.13 8.56 33.54
CA ALA A 1 -2.41 8.67 32.10
C ALA A 1 -2.45 7.25 31.56
N ALA A 2 -3.55 6.81 30.95
CA ALA A 2 -3.53 5.55 30.21
C ALA A 2 -2.77 5.80 28.91
N GLU A 3 -1.66 5.09 28.69
CA GLU A 3 -0.96 5.12 27.40
C GLU A 3 -1.94 4.61 26.34
N TYR A 4 -2.29 5.47 25.38
CA TYR A 4 -3.05 5.07 24.22
C TYR A 4 -2.16 4.13 23.39
N LYS A 5 -2.57 2.86 23.29
CA LYS A 5 -1.93 1.89 22.42
C LYS A 5 -2.72 1.80 21.12
N PHE A 6 -2.02 1.89 20.01
CA PHE A 6 -2.61 1.53 18.73
C PHE A 6 -3.03 0.05 18.78
N PRO A 7 -4.19 -0.30 18.20
CA PRO A 7 -4.59 -1.69 18.08
C PRO A 7 -3.57 -2.50 17.28
N ASP A 8 -3.55 -3.80 17.51
CA ASP A 8 -2.78 -4.73 16.67
C ASP A 8 -3.32 -4.73 15.23
N PRO A 9 -2.48 -5.08 14.24
CA PRO A 9 -2.92 -5.31 12.88
C PRO A 9 -4.08 -6.31 12.79
N ILE A 10 -5.04 -6.05 11.91
CA ILE A 10 -6.19 -6.93 11.65
C ILE A 10 -5.94 -7.65 10.32
N PRO A 11 -5.67 -8.97 10.30
CA PRO A 11 -5.36 -9.70 9.07
C PRO A 11 -6.47 -9.59 8.00
N GLU A 12 -7.74 -9.71 8.40
CA GLU A 12 -8.88 -9.61 7.47
C GLU A 12 -8.99 -8.23 6.81
N PHE A 13 -8.67 -7.16 7.57
CA PHE A 13 -8.59 -5.82 7.02
C PHE A 13 -7.41 -5.71 6.07
N ALA A 14 -6.24 -6.23 6.47
CA ALA A 14 -5.03 -6.17 5.67
C ALA A 14 -5.21 -6.88 4.31
N ASP A 15 -5.82 -8.06 4.28
CA ASP A 15 -6.16 -8.77 3.05
C ASP A 15 -7.14 -7.97 2.16
N ALA A 16 -8.23 -7.47 2.75
CA ALA A 16 -9.24 -6.70 2.02
C ALA A 16 -8.68 -5.39 1.44
N GLU A 17 -7.84 -4.69 2.21
CA GLU A 17 -7.25 -3.42 1.82
C GLU A 17 -6.13 -3.61 0.80
N THR A 18 -5.35 -4.69 0.93
CA THR A 18 -4.33 -5.10 -0.05
C THR A 18 -4.94 -5.38 -1.42
N GLU A 19 -6.07 -6.08 -1.48
CA GLU A 19 -6.72 -6.38 -2.77
C GLU A 19 -7.23 -5.10 -3.45
N LYS A 20 -7.84 -4.17 -2.70
CA LYS A 20 -8.24 -2.86 -3.25
C LYS A 20 -7.04 -2.06 -3.75
N PHE A 21 -5.95 -2.06 -2.99
CA PHE A 21 -4.70 -1.41 -3.35
C PHE A 21 -4.14 -1.98 -4.66
N ARG A 22 -4.05 -3.31 -4.77
CA ARG A 22 -3.58 -4.02 -5.96
C ARG A 22 -4.39 -3.66 -7.19
N GLN A 23 -5.72 -3.69 -7.08
CA GLN A 23 -6.63 -3.31 -8.18
C GLN A 23 -6.45 -1.85 -8.59
N HIS A 24 -6.29 -0.93 -7.64
CA HIS A 24 -6.02 0.47 -7.94
C HIS A 24 -4.69 0.64 -8.69
N MET A 25 -3.63 0.02 -8.18
CA MET A 25 -2.29 0.09 -8.76
C MET A 25 -2.29 -0.48 -10.18
N MET A 26 -2.88 -1.66 -10.39
CA MET A 26 -3.01 -2.28 -11.72
C MET A 26 -3.72 -1.35 -12.71
N ASN A 27 -4.89 -0.83 -12.34
CA ASN A 27 -5.65 0.11 -13.19
C ASN A 27 -4.87 1.40 -13.49
N LYS A 28 -4.02 1.86 -12.57
CA LYS A 28 -3.28 3.12 -12.71
C LYS A 28 -1.98 2.98 -13.51
N LEU A 29 -1.29 1.85 -13.36
CA LEU A 29 0.00 1.59 -13.99
C LEU A 29 -0.18 1.11 -15.44
N THR A 30 -1.18 0.26 -15.71
CA THR A 30 -1.50 -0.20 -17.09
C THR A 30 -1.90 0.95 -18.02
N LYS A 31 -2.51 2.02 -17.49
CA LYS A 31 -2.80 3.25 -18.26
C LYS A 31 -1.56 4.04 -18.68
N LYS A 32 -0.39 3.72 -18.10
CA LYS A 32 0.89 4.36 -18.37
C LYS A 32 1.82 3.40 -19.12
N VAL A 33 1.32 2.83 -20.21
CA VAL A 33 2.02 1.84 -21.03
C VAL A 33 3.38 2.35 -21.53
N GLU A 34 3.49 3.65 -21.80
CA GLU A 34 4.72 4.34 -22.19
C GLU A 34 5.84 4.30 -21.14
N ARG A 35 5.49 4.03 -19.87
CA ARG A 35 6.46 3.88 -18.78
C ARG A 35 6.64 2.43 -18.37
N TYR A 36 5.54 1.71 -18.13
CA TYR A 36 5.60 0.39 -17.50
C TYR A 36 5.51 -0.77 -18.49
N GLY A 37 5.01 -0.53 -19.71
CA GLY A 37 4.88 -1.57 -20.74
C GLY A 37 4.29 -2.88 -20.20
N ASP A 38 4.97 -3.98 -20.49
CA ASP A 38 4.65 -5.33 -20.03
C ASP A 38 5.06 -5.59 -18.56
N GLU A 39 5.92 -4.74 -17.98
CA GLU A 39 6.42 -4.84 -16.60
C GLU A 39 5.44 -4.26 -15.57
N ALA A 40 4.31 -3.71 -16.02
CA ALA A 40 3.30 -3.10 -15.14
C ALA A 40 2.78 -4.08 -14.08
N GLU A 41 2.57 -5.35 -14.44
CA GLU A 41 2.11 -6.38 -13.51
C GLU A 41 3.16 -6.64 -12.43
N GLU A 42 4.42 -6.81 -12.81
CA GLU A 42 5.51 -7.05 -11.86
C GLU A 42 5.70 -5.90 -10.87
N VAL A 43 5.62 -4.65 -11.36
CA VAL A 43 5.68 -3.47 -10.49
C VAL A 43 4.51 -3.43 -9.50
N VAL A 44 3.31 -3.84 -9.91
CA VAL A 44 2.13 -3.91 -9.03
C VAL A 44 2.32 -4.99 -7.98
N GLU A 45 2.83 -6.16 -8.35
CA GLU A 45 3.10 -7.25 -7.41
C GLU A 45 4.12 -6.81 -6.34
N VAL A 46 5.23 -6.16 -6.73
CA VAL A 46 6.21 -5.59 -5.77
C VAL A 46 5.55 -4.62 -4.79
N CYS A 47 4.75 -3.68 -5.31
CA CYS A 47 4.05 -2.73 -4.46
C CYS A 47 3.09 -3.44 -3.50
N THR A 48 2.38 -4.47 -3.99
CA THR A 48 1.36 -5.19 -3.24
C THR A 48 1.98 -6.03 -2.13
N GLU A 49 3.08 -6.74 -2.39
CA GLU A 49 3.79 -7.54 -1.39
C GLU A 49 4.29 -6.67 -0.22
N ILE A 50 4.94 -5.55 -0.53
CA ILE A 50 5.47 -4.63 0.49
C ILE A 50 4.32 -4.02 1.31
N PHE A 51 3.26 -3.57 0.63
CA PHE A 51 2.11 -2.97 1.28
C PHE A 51 1.37 -3.97 2.19
N SER A 52 1.15 -5.19 1.70
CA SER A 52 0.52 -6.27 2.46
C SER A 52 1.33 -6.61 3.71
N THR A 53 2.65 -6.73 3.58
CA THR A 53 3.54 -7.04 4.71
C THR A 53 3.43 -5.98 5.80
N PHE A 54 3.43 -4.70 5.40
CA PHE A 54 3.24 -3.57 6.31
C PHE A 54 1.86 -3.62 7.00
N LEU A 55 0.78 -3.84 6.24
CA LEU A 55 -0.56 -3.89 6.81
C LEU A 55 -0.75 -5.04 7.81
N HIS A 56 -0.10 -6.18 7.57
CA HIS A 56 -0.18 -7.35 8.45
C HIS A 56 0.71 -7.25 9.71
N SER A 57 1.77 -6.46 9.65
CA SER A 57 2.81 -6.48 10.69
C SER A 57 2.86 -5.21 11.54
N GLU A 58 2.54 -4.06 10.96
CA GLU A 58 2.83 -2.74 11.56
C GLU A 58 1.62 -1.81 11.59
N TYR A 59 0.70 -1.92 10.64
CA TYR A 59 -0.44 -1.01 10.59
C TYR A 59 -1.46 -1.32 11.69
N GLY A 60 -1.48 -0.47 12.72
CA GLY A 60 -2.36 -0.52 13.86
C GLY A 60 -3.49 0.52 13.79
N GLY A 61 -4.00 0.81 12.61
CA GLY A 61 -5.10 1.76 12.42
C GLY A 61 -4.69 3.23 12.23
N PRO A 62 -5.65 4.18 12.30
CA PRO A 62 -5.48 5.51 11.76
C PRO A 62 -4.34 6.28 12.42
N GLY A 63 -3.54 6.94 11.59
CA GLY A 63 -2.34 7.66 12.05
C GLY A 63 -1.09 6.78 12.23
N THR A 64 -1.16 5.47 11.97
CA THR A 64 0.01 4.57 11.94
C THR A 64 0.58 4.33 10.54
N LEU A 65 0.05 4.99 9.51
CA LEU A 65 0.55 4.87 8.15
C LEU A 65 2.00 5.41 8.05
N LEU A 66 2.95 4.51 7.82
CA LEU A 66 4.38 4.84 7.74
C LEU A 66 4.80 5.17 6.32
N VAL A 67 5.81 6.04 6.17
CA VAL A 67 6.41 6.35 4.87
C VAL A 67 7.37 5.25 4.38
N VAL A 68 7.97 4.51 5.32
CA VAL A 68 9.04 3.53 5.05
C VAL A 68 8.65 2.48 4.00
N PRO A 69 7.47 1.82 4.07
CA PRO A 69 7.07 0.86 3.04
C PRO A 69 7.05 1.45 1.63
N PHE A 70 6.72 2.74 1.48
CA PHE A 70 6.69 3.39 0.17
C PHE A 70 8.09 3.75 -0.35
N CYS A 71 9.03 4.04 0.55
CA CYS A 71 10.44 4.14 0.18
C CYS A 71 10.95 2.78 -0.31
N ASP A 72 10.66 1.72 0.44
CA ASP A 72 11.06 0.35 0.09
C ASP A 72 10.46 -0.10 -1.25
N MET A 73 9.24 0.33 -1.59
CA MET A 73 8.67 0.11 -2.93
C MET A 73 9.53 0.75 -4.03
N ALA A 74 9.90 2.02 -3.88
CA ALA A 74 10.69 2.72 -4.88
C ALA A 74 12.09 2.09 -5.05
N ASP A 75 12.73 1.77 -3.94
CA ASP A 75 14.07 1.18 -3.91
C ASP A 75 14.02 -0.24 -4.50
N THR A 76 13.08 -1.08 -4.08
CA THR A 76 12.93 -2.46 -4.59
C THR A 76 12.65 -2.50 -6.09
N ILE A 77 11.77 -1.62 -6.60
CA ILE A 77 11.50 -1.53 -8.04
C ILE A 77 12.77 -1.13 -8.79
N THR A 78 13.52 -0.15 -8.27
CA THR A 78 14.76 0.34 -8.89
C THR A 78 15.85 -0.73 -8.87
N ASP A 79 16.03 -1.43 -7.76
CA ASP A 79 17.03 -2.48 -7.59
C ASP A 79 16.75 -3.72 -8.46
N ARG A 80 15.46 -4.00 -8.73
CA ARG A 80 15.04 -5.03 -9.69
C ARG A 80 15.18 -4.60 -11.16
N GLY A 81 15.57 -3.35 -11.41
CA GLY A 81 15.69 -2.79 -12.76
C GLY A 81 14.34 -2.49 -13.42
N LEU A 82 13.25 -2.51 -12.66
CA LEU A 82 11.89 -2.28 -13.14
C LEU A 82 11.61 -0.78 -13.34
N PRO A 83 10.72 -0.42 -14.27
CA PRO A 83 10.46 0.96 -14.59
C PRO A 83 9.59 1.66 -13.54
N GLY A 84 9.88 2.94 -13.30
CA GLY A 84 8.94 3.86 -12.67
C GLY A 84 8.77 3.71 -11.15
N GLY A 85 9.78 3.19 -10.43
CA GLY A 85 9.76 3.05 -8.96
C GLY A 85 9.25 4.27 -8.20
N PRO A 86 9.83 5.48 -8.38
CA PRO A 86 9.36 6.69 -7.70
C PRO A 86 7.90 7.05 -8.02
N GLN A 87 7.45 6.77 -9.25
CA GLN A 87 6.09 7.05 -9.70
C GLN A 87 5.09 6.04 -9.13
N ALA A 88 5.46 4.76 -9.03
CA ALA A 88 4.68 3.71 -8.41
C ALA A 88 4.52 3.97 -6.90
N ALA A 89 5.63 4.25 -6.19
CA ALA A 89 5.61 4.62 -4.79
C ALA A 89 4.72 5.85 -4.52
N ARG A 90 4.85 6.91 -5.34
CA ARG A 90 3.97 8.09 -5.21
C ARG A 90 2.49 7.76 -5.45
N ALA A 91 2.21 6.88 -6.41
CA ALA A 91 0.84 6.43 -6.67
C ALA A 91 0.27 5.66 -5.47
N ALA A 92 1.10 4.83 -4.83
CA ALA A 92 0.78 4.06 -3.64
C ALA A 92 0.54 4.96 -2.42
N VAL A 93 1.45 5.90 -2.13
CA VAL A 93 1.29 6.88 -1.03
C VAL A 93 -0.03 7.62 -1.16
N LYS A 94 -0.33 8.14 -2.35
CA LYS A 94 -1.56 8.90 -2.58
C LYS A 94 -2.80 8.07 -2.28
N TRP A 95 -2.84 6.83 -2.77
CA TRP A 95 -3.97 5.95 -2.52
C TRP A 95 -4.10 5.62 -1.03
N ALA A 96 -3.00 5.25 -0.37
CA ALA A 96 -3.03 4.88 1.03
C ALA A 96 -3.52 6.02 1.93
N GLN A 97 -3.09 7.26 1.66
CA GLN A 97 -3.55 8.45 2.37
C GLN A 97 -5.06 8.74 2.17
N GLU A 98 -5.62 8.40 1.01
CA GLU A 98 -7.02 8.65 0.68
C GLU A 98 -7.98 7.55 1.21
N HIS A 99 -7.46 6.34 1.47
CA HIS A 99 -8.28 5.14 1.71
C HIS A 99 -8.03 4.46 3.06
N VAL A 100 -6.78 4.15 3.42
CA VAL A 100 -6.47 3.16 4.48
C VAL A 100 -7.01 3.54 5.86
N ASP A 101 -6.79 4.80 6.28
CA ASP A 101 -7.29 5.30 7.56
C ASP A 101 -8.82 5.42 7.58
N LYS A 102 -9.44 5.69 6.43
CA LYS A 102 -10.89 5.83 6.29
C LYS A 102 -11.54 4.44 6.34
N ASP A 103 -11.04 3.52 5.54
CA ASP A 103 -11.56 2.16 5.42
C ASP A 103 -11.39 1.41 6.75
N TRP A 104 -10.30 1.66 7.48
CA TRP A 104 -10.15 1.13 8.85
C TRP A 104 -11.25 1.64 9.78
N LYS A 105 -11.54 2.95 9.78
CA LYS A 105 -12.59 3.52 10.63
C LYS A 105 -13.96 2.95 10.29
N GLU A 106 -14.23 2.70 9.01
CA GLU A 106 -15.47 2.04 8.59
C GLU A 106 -15.50 0.56 9.05
N TRP A 107 -14.35 -0.13 9.00
CA TRP A 107 -14.22 -1.51 9.44
C TRP A 107 -14.44 -1.68 10.95
N THR A 108 -13.74 -0.88 11.76
CA THR A 108 -13.82 -0.96 13.23
C THR A 108 -14.97 -0.15 13.83
N GLY A 109 -15.57 0.74 13.05
CA GLY A 109 -16.63 1.66 13.48
C GLY A 109 -18.03 1.03 13.54
N THR A 110 -18.15 -0.28 13.34
CA THR A 110 -19.40 -1.00 13.53
C THR A 110 -19.52 -1.42 15.00
N GLY A 111 -20.10 -0.52 15.81
CA GLY A 111 -20.51 -0.74 17.21
C GLY A 111 -21.67 0.18 17.57
#